data_AF-A0AAW1Y241-F1
#
_entry.id   AF-A0AAW1Y241-F1
#
_cell.length_a   1.000
_cell.length_b   1.000
_cell.length_c   1.000
_cell.angle_alpha   90.00
_cell.angle_beta   90.00
_cell.angle_gamma   90.00
#
_symmetry.space_group_name_H-M   'P 1'
#
loop_
_entity.id
_entity.type
_entity.pdbx_description
1 polymer ?
#
loop_
_entity_poly.entity_id
_entity_poly.type
_entity_poly.pdbx_seq_one_letter_code
_entity_poly.pdbx_strand_id
1 'polypeptide(L)' 'MGDEKVKAEALELLGMFQVLPRLVVFDLDYTLWPFYCECRSKREMPSLYPHARGILYALKEKGMILPLHLGHQLQI' A
#
# COMPACT_ATOMS: atom_id res chain seq x y z
N MET A 1 -10.27 -14.27 -2.49
CA MET A 1 -11.10 -14.38 -1.27
C MET A 1 -10.49 -13.64 -0.08
N GLY A 2 -9.17 -13.75 0.17
CA GLY A 2 -8.50 -12.97 1.23
C GLY A 2 -8.57 -11.46 1.03
N ASP A 3 -8.21 -10.97 -0.17
CA ASP A 3 -8.19 -9.54 -0.47
C ASP A 3 -9.55 -8.84 -0.29
N GLU A 4 -10.65 -9.51 -0.66
CA GLU A 4 -12.01 -8.97 -0.50
C GLU A 4 -12.39 -8.82 0.98
N LYS A 5 -12.01 -9.78 1.82
CA LYS A 5 -12.23 -9.69 3.27
C LYS A 5 -11.45 -8.52 3.86
N VAL A 6 -10.16 -8.40 3.52
CA VAL A 6 -9.30 -7.30 3.97
C VAL A 6 -9.83 -5.94 3.52
N LYS A 7 -10.29 -5.87 2.26
CA LYS A 7 -10.90 -4.66 1.70
C LYS A 7 -12.16 -4.28 2.47
N ALA A 8 -13.04 -5.23 2.77
CA ALA A 8 -14.27 -4.98 3.52
C ALA A 8 -13.98 -4.44 4.92
N GLU A 9 -13.05 -5.07 5.65
CA GLU A 9 -12.61 -4.61 6.98
C GLU A 9 -12.00 -3.20 6.91
N ALA A 10 -11.17 -2.92 5.91
CA ALA A 10 -10.60 -1.58 5.72
C ALA A 10 -11.67 -0.53 5.38
N LEU A 11 -12.68 -0.87 4.57
CA LEU A 11 -13.79 0.04 4.25
C LEU A 11 -14.67 0.35 5.46
N GLU A 12 -14.89 -0.64 6.33
CA GLU A 12 -15.60 -0.46 7.60
C GLU A 12 -14.85 0.55 8.48
N LEU A 13 -13.56 0.34 8.71
CA LEU A 13 -12.71 1.25 9.49
C LEU A 13 -12.69 2.66 8.90
N LEU A 14 -12.48 2.80 7.59
CA LEU A 14 -12.49 4.10 6.92
C LEU A 14 -13.86 4.78 7.00
N GLY A 15 -14.95 4.00 7.06
CA GLY A 15 -16.32 4.50 7.21
C GLY A 15 -16.63 5.07 8.60
N MET A 16 -15.82 4.76 9.61
CA MET A 16 -15.98 5.30 10.97
C MET A 16 -15.55 6.77 11.09
N PHE A 17 -14.80 7.29 10.11
CA PHE A 17 -14.27 8.65 10.13
C PHE A 17 -15.09 9.60 9.24
N GLN A 18 -15.44 10.77 9.76
CA GLN A 18 -16.15 11.80 8.99
C GLN A 18 -15.25 12.49 7.96
N VAL A 19 -13.94 12.57 8.25
CA VAL A 19 -12.94 13.19 7.38
C VAL A 19 -11.83 12.19 7.14
N LEU A 20 -11.53 11.94 5.87
CA LEU A 20 -10.42 11.11 5.43
C LEU A 20 -9.32 11.97 4.80
N PRO A 21 -8.05 11.54 4.87
CA PRO A 21 -6.99 12.19 4.11
C PRO A 21 -7.30 12.11 2.61
N ARG A 22 -6.82 13.08 1.83
CA ARG A 22 -6.96 13.07 0.35
C ARG A 22 -5.81 12.32 -0.34
N LEU A 23 -4.72 12.14 0.38
CA LEU A 23 -3.45 11.61 -0.10
C LEU A 23 -2.88 10.66 0.95
N VAL A 24 -2.50 9.46 0.54
CA VAL A 24 -1.76 8.51 1.36
C VAL A 24 -0.51 8.10 0.58
N VAL A 25 0.65 8.45 1.11
CA VAL A 25 1.94 8.10 0.51
C VAL A 25 2.46 6.83 1.17
N PHE A 26 2.79 5.83 0.36
CA PHE A 26 3.41 4.60 0.84
C PHE A 26 4.88 4.57 0.47
N ASP A 27 5.72 4.18 1.43
CA ASP A 27 7.02 3.62 1.12
C ASP A 27 6.85 2.20 0.54
N LEU A 28 7.91 1.66 -0.07
CA LEU A 28 7.90 0.31 -0.64
C LEU A 28 8.54 -0.71 0.30
N ASP A 29 9.82 -0.54 0.62
CA ASP A 29 10.63 -1.49 1.37
C ASP A 29 10.09 -1.71 2.78
N TYR A 30 9.79 -2.98 3.09
CA TYR A 30 9.17 -3.39 4.35
C TYR A 30 7.84 -2.69 4.70
N THR A 31 7.22 -2.00 3.74
CA THR A 31 5.91 -1.36 3.90
C THR A 31 4.86 -2.08 3.06
N LEU A 32 5.06 -2.13 1.73
CA LEU A 32 4.16 -2.84 0.83
C LEU A 32 4.67 -4.23 0.49
N TRP A 33 5.98 -4.43 0.45
CA TRP A 33 6.61 -5.73 0.19
C TRP A 33 7.53 -6.18 1.34
N PRO A 34 7.72 -7.50 1.53
CA PRO A 34 8.48 -8.02 2.67
C PRO A 34 9.99 -8.13 2.40
N PHE A 35 10.57 -7.18 1.65
CA PHE A 35 12.00 -7.18 1.31
C PHE A 35 12.52 -5.78 1.03
N TYR A 36 13.85 -5.67 0.97
CA TYR A 36 14.58 -4.51 0.47
C TYR A 36 14.86 -4.67 -1.03
N CYS A 37 14.35 -3.77 -1.87
CA CYS A 37 14.32 -3.97 -3.32
C CYS A 37 15.69 -3.88 -3.99
N GLU A 38 16.63 -3.09 -3.44
CA GLU A 38 17.96 -2.95 -4.01
C GLU A 38 18.79 -4.24 -3.93
N CYS A 39 18.46 -5.13 -2.99
CA CYS A 39 19.08 -6.45 -2.86
C CYS A 39 18.49 -7.53 -3.78
N ARG A 40 17.49 -7.18 -4.61
CA ARG A 40 16.75 -8.13 -5.45
C ARG A 40 17.10 -7.97 -6.93
N SER A 41 17.01 -9.07 -7.67
CA SER A 41 17.19 -9.03 -9.12
C SER A 41 16.03 -8.32 -9.79
N LYS A 42 16.28 -7.50 -10.83
CA LYS A 42 15.23 -6.90 -11.67
C LYS A 42 14.32 -7.94 -12.35
N ARG A 43 14.73 -9.22 -12.38
CA ARG A 43 13.97 -10.34 -12.95
C ARG A 43 13.13 -11.07 -11.92
N GLU A 44 13.31 -10.78 -10.63
CA GLU A 44 12.53 -11.38 -9.55
C GLU A 44 11.16 -10.73 -9.49
N MET A 45 10.10 -11.55 -9.41
CA MET A 45 8.75 -11.04 -9.29
C MET A 45 8.54 -10.51 -7.86
N PRO A 46 8.22 -9.22 -7.66
CA PRO A 46 7.95 -8.71 -6.34
C PRO A 46 6.66 -9.32 -5.78
N SER A 47 6.67 -9.64 -4.49
CA SER A 47 5.49 -10.02 -3.72
C SER A 47 5.09 -8.90 -2.76
N LEU A 48 3.79 -8.73 -2.53
CA LEU A 48 3.29 -7.80 -1.52
C LEU A 48 3.03 -8.55 -0.21
N TYR A 49 2.94 -7.81 0.90
CA TYR A 49 2.29 -8.35 2.09
C TYR A 49 0.87 -8.83 1.74
N PRO A 50 0.41 -9.97 2.29
CA PRO A 50 -0.87 -10.58 1.90
C PRO A 50 -2.08 -9.63 1.99
N HIS A 51 -2.04 -8.68 2.92
CA HIS A 51 -3.13 -7.74 3.18
C HIS A 51 -3.03 -6.44 2.36
N ALA A 52 -1.85 -6.13 1.80
CA ALA A 52 -1.59 -4.82 1.21
C ALA A 52 -2.55 -4.50 0.05
N ARG A 53 -2.87 -5.49 -0.79
CA ARG A 53 -3.73 -5.30 -1.95
C ARG A 53 -5.16 -4.91 -1.56
N GLY A 54 -5.75 -5.60 -0.58
CA GLY A 54 -7.09 -5.28 -0.08
C GLY A 54 -7.17 -3.87 0.51
N ILE A 55 -6.15 -3.46 1.27
CA ILE A 55 -6.05 -2.12 1.85
C ILE A 55 -5.97 -1.06 0.74
N LEU A 56 -5.07 -1.23 -0.24
CA LEU A 56 -4.92 -0.28 -1.36
C LEU A 56 -6.23 -0.13 -2.16
N TYR A 57 -6.99 -1.20 -2.34
CA TYR A 57 -8.30 -1.13 -2.99
C TYR A 57 -9.34 -0.38 -2.16
N ALA A 58 -9.39 -0.58 -0.84
CA ALA A 58 -10.27 0.17 0.03
C ALA A 58 -9.95 1.68 0.00
N LEU A 59 -8.66 2.04 0.03
CA LEU A 59 -8.23 3.43 -0.02
C LEU A 59 -8.60 4.08 -1.37
N LYS A 60 -8.37 3.38 -2.48
CA LYS A 60 -8.74 3.84 -3.83
C LYS A 60 -10.24 4.04 -3.95
N GLU A 61 -11.05 3.14 -3.40
CA GLU A 61 -12.51 3.24 -3.43
C GLU A 61 -13.03 4.46 -2.62
N LYS A 62 -12.37 4.81 -1.52
CA LYS A 62 -12.65 6.04 -0.77
C LYS A 62 -12.14 7.31 -1.45
N GLY A 63 -11.55 7.21 -2.65
CA GLY A 63 -11.12 8.37 -3.45
C GLY A 63 -9.78 8.97 -3.04
N MET A 64 -8.95 8.24 -2.29
CA MET A 64 -7.59 8.68 -1.94
C MET A 64 -6.63 8.53 -3.10
N ILE A 65 -5.73 9.50 -3.24
CA ILE A 65 -4.60 9.44 -4.17
C ILE A 65 -3.48 8.62 -3.51
N LEU A 66 -2.90 7.67 -4.25
CA LEU A 66 -1.96 6.67 -3.72
C LEU A 66 -0.62 6.67 -4.50
N PRO A 67 0.22 7.71 -4.37
CA PRO A 67 1.56 7.65 -4.93
C PRO A 67 2.44 6.70 -4.10
N LEU A 68 3.37 6.07 -4.80
CA LEU A 68 4.45 5.31 -4.19
C LEU A 68 5.66 6.22 -4.06
N HIS A 69 6.32 6.21 -2.90
CA HIS A 69 7.59 6.87 -2.68
C HIS A 69 8.68 5.82 -2.50
N LEU A 70 9.81 6.01 -3.17
CA LEU A 70 11.04 5.25 -2.97
C LEU A 70 12.04 6.24 -2.39
N GLY A 71 12.42 6.05 -1.11
CA GLY A 71 13.28 6.98 -0.38
C GLY A 71 14.73 7.10 -0.88
N HIS A 72 15.12 6.34 -1.90
CA HIS A 72 16.52 6.21 -2.34
C HIS A 72 17.00 7.26 -3.38
N GLN A 73 16.28 8.36 -3.61
CA GLN A 73 16.74 9.47 -4.48
C GLN A 73 17.23 10.72 -3.74
N LEU A 74 17.88 10.56 -2.58
CA LEU A 74 18.72 11.60 -1.98
C LEU A 74 20.03 11.00 -1.47
N GLN A 75 20.94 10.67 -2.39
CA GLN A 75 22.36 10.68 -2.10
C GLN A 75 22.90 12.03 -2.62
N ILE A 76 23.14 12.96 -1.69
CA ILE A 76 24.01 14.12 -1.88
C ILE A 76 25.46 13.63 -1.75
#